data_AF-A0A2N3PNR8-F1
#
_entry.id   AF-A0A2N3PNR8-F1
#
_cell.length_a   1.000
_cell.length_b   1.000
_cell.length_c   1.000
_cell.angle_alpha   90.00
_cell.angle_beta   90.00
_cell.angle_gamma   90.00
#
_symmetry.space_group_name_H-M   'P 1'
#
loop_
_entity.id
_entity.type
_entity.pdbx_description
1 polymer ?
#
loop_
_entity_poly.entity_id
_entity_poly.type
_entity_poly.pdbx_seq_one_letter_code
_entity_poly.pdbx_strand_id
1 'polypeptide(L)'
;MEFMTMRRFPPFLLSLPILAGCAGSPGWVNPALPQQRWDADLAVCRHEAEDSLGPSAYVEPGTERTSNPMQMVDQARNAKRYDALIGACMTDKGYHRAK
;
A
#
# COMPACT_ATOMS: atom_id res chain seq x y z
N MET A 1 36.15 -25.05 46.21
CA MET A 1 35.93 -24.31 44.95
C MET A 1 35.30 -25.32 43.99
N GLU A 2 34.02 -25.61 44.21
CA GLU A 2 32.83 -25.02 43.54
C GLU A 2 32.41 -25.85 42.31
N PHE A 3 31.21 -26.41 42.43
CA PHE A 3 30.45 -27.17 41.45
C PHE A 3 29.91 -26.27 40.32
N MET A 4 29.75 -26.79 39.10
CA MET A 4 28.71 -26.45 38.10
C MET A 4 28.99 -27.29 36.84
N THR A 5 28.33 -28.43 36.56
CA THR A 5 26.90 -28.70 36.28
C THR A 5 26.35 -27.92 35.07
N MET A 6 26.11 -28.68 33.99
CA MET A 6 25.18 -28.53 32.86
C MET A 6 24.76 -27.12 32.40
N ARG A 7 24.92 -26.85 31.11
CA ARG A 7 23.85 -26.19 30.34
C ARG A 7 23.83 -26.65 28.88
N ARG A 8 23.12 -27.75 28.64
CA ARG A 8 22.60 -28.14 27.33
C ARG A 8 21.72 -26.97 26.85
N PHE A 9 22.16 -26.23 25.84
CA PHE A 9 21.34 -25.18 25.22
C PHE A 9 20.17 -25.85 24.46
N PRO A 10 18.91 -25.59 24.83
CA PRO A 10 17.78 -26.19 24.13
C PRO A 10 17.59 -25.54 22.74
N PRO A 11 17.20 -26.31 21.71
CA PRO A 11 16.86 -25.79 20.40
C PRO A 11 15.47 -25.15 20.45
N PHE A 12 15.39 -23.93 21.01
CA PHE A 12 14.16 -23.14 21.05
C PHE A 12 14.37 -21.86 20.25
N LEU A 13 14.59 -22.02 18.95
CA LEU A 13 14.89 -20.93 18.00
C LEU A 13 13.97 -20.97 16.76
N LEU A 14 12.74 -21.46 16.91
CA LEU A 14 11.78 -21.58 15.81
C LEU A 14 10.36 -21.23 16.28
N SER A 15 10.10 -19.94 16.42
CA SER A 15 8.75 -19.36 16.25
C SER A 15 8.80 -17.85 16.46
N LEU A 16 9.42 -17.13 15.52
CA LEU A 16 8.94 -15.77 15.25
C LEU A 16 7.67 -15.95 14.41
N PRO A 17 6.46 -15.62 14.91
CA PRO A 17 5.34 -15.43 14.02
C PRO A 17 5.68 -14.23 13.15
N ILE A 18 5.84 -14.48 11.85
CA ILE A 18 5.92 -13.44 10.84
C ILE A 18 4.60 -12.68 10.99
N LEU A 19 4.65 -11.46 11.51
CA LEU A 19 3.58 -10.48 11.33
C LEU A 19 3.52 -10.22 9.82
N ALA A 20 2.83 -11.09 9.08
CA ALA A 20 2.43 -10.84 7.72
C ALA A 20 1.56 -9.58 7.76
N GLY A 21 2.08 -8.55 7.11
CA GLY A 21 1.66 -7.17 7.28
C GLY A 21 0.19 -6.92 6.98
N CYS A 22 -0.23 -5.76 7.46
CA CYS A 22 -1.47 -5.07 7.19
C CYS A 22 -2.20 -5.53 5.93
N ALA A 23 -3.49 -5.85 6.13
CA ALA A 23 -4.52 -5.81 5.11
C ALA A 23 -4.60 -4.38 4.52
N GLY A 24 -3.67 -4.04 3.63
CA GLY A 24 -3.82 -2.97 2.67
C GLY A 24 -4.86 -3.40 1.63
N SER A 25 -5.57 -2.42 1.07
CA SER A 25 -6.56 -2.59 0.00
C SER A 25 -6.22 -3.72 -0.99
N PRO A 26 -7.23 -4.40 -1.58
CA PRO A 26 -7.00 -5.46 -2.55
C PRO A 26 -5.92 -5.06 -3.55
N GLY A 27 -4.78 -5.75 -3.46
CA GLY A 27 -3.57 -5.39 -4.20
C GLY A 27 -3.81 -5.51 -5.70
N TRP A 28 -3.09 -4.71 -6.48
CA TRP A 28 -3.04 -4.90 -7.92
C TRP A 28 -2.16 -6.11 -8.25
N VAL A 29 -2.67 -7.00 -9.09
CA VAL A 29 -2.04 -8.28 -9.42
C VAL A 29 -1.87 -8.37 -10.93
N ASN A 30 -0.69 -8.81 -11.36
CA ASN A 30 -0.43 -9.23 -12.74
C ASN A 30 0.37 -10.55 -12.72
N PRO A 31 -0.25 -11.71 -13.06
CA PRO A 31 0.38 -13.02 -12.96
C PRO A 31 1.50 -13.24 -13.99
N ALA A 32 1.59 -12.38 -15.01
CA ALA A 32 2.66 -12.43 -16.00
C ALA A 32 3.96 -11.75 -15.52
N LEU A 33 3.91 -10.99 -14.41
CA LEU A 33 5.03 -10.20 -13.90
C LEU A 33 5.40 -10.61 -12.46
N PRO A 34 6.69 -10.53 -12.08
CA PRO A 34 7.11 -10.71 -10.69
C PRO A 34 6.45 -9.70 -9.75
N GLN A 35 6.11 -10.15 -8.54
CA GLN A 35 5.42 -9.32 -7.54
C GLN A 35 6.17 -8.03 -7.18
N GLN A 36 7.51 -8.05 -7.16
CA GLN A 36 8.31 -6.84 -6.88
C GLN A 36 8.02 -5.70 -7.85
N ARG A 37 7.52 -6.00 -9.06
CA ARG A 37 7.23 -4.99 -10.08
C ARG A 37 5.87 -4.33 -9.88
N TRP A 38 4.95 -4.96 -9.15
CA TRP A 38 3.58 -4.47 -8.97
C TRP A 38 3.57 -3.16 -8.18
N ASP A 39 4.35 -3.07 -7.10
CA ASP A 39 4.45 -1.85 -6.29
C ASP A 39 5.16 -0.72 -7.04
N ALA A 40 6.17 -1.04 -7.85
CA ALA A 40 6.87 -0.06 -8.67
C ALA A 40 5.95 0.56 -9.72
N ASP A 41 5.19 -0.28 -10.44
CA ASP A 41 4.23 0.19 -11.45
C ASP A 41 3.07 0.97 -10.81
N LEU A 42 2.62 0.55 -9.62
CA LEU A 42 1.62 1.30 -8.84
C LEU A 42 2.14 2.69 -8.42
N ALA A 43 3.41 2.79 -8.00
CA ALA A 43 4.02 4.07 -7.65
C ALA A 43 4.09 5.01 -8.86
N VAL A 44 4.44 4.50 -10.04
CA VAL A 44 4.42 5.26 -11.29
C VAL A 44 3.00 5.75 -11.61
N CYS A 45 2.00 4.86 -11.56
CA CYS A 45 0.61 5.23 -11.83
C CYS A 45 0.06 6.27 -10.83
N ARG A 46 0.51 6.22 -9.56
CA ARG A 46 0.18 7.26 -8.56
C ARG A 46 0.74 8.61 -8.93
N HIS A 47 2.00 8.65 -9.36
CA HIS A 47 2.66 9.87 -9.79
C HIS A 47 1.99 10.47 -11.04
N GLU A 48 1.67 9.64 -12.03
CA GLU A 48 0.93 10.07 -13.23
C GLU A 48 -0.46 10.63 -12.88
N ALA A 49 -1.15 10.04 -11.90
CA ALA A 49 -2.43 10.53 -11.42
C ALA A 49 -2.32 11.87 -10.66
N GLU A 50 -1.25 12.07 -9.90
CA GLU A 50 -0.92 13.36 -9.25
C GLU A 50 -0.67 14.45 -10.30
N ASP A 51 0.13 14.16 -11.32
CA ASP A 51 0.43 15.09 -12.42
C ASP A 51 -0.84 15.45 -13.21
N SER A 52 -1.72 14.47 -13.42
CA SER A 52 -2.96 14.64 -14.19
C SER A 52 -4.01 15.49 -13.45
N LEU A 53 -4.13 15.35 -12.13
CA LEU A 53 -5.08 16.12 -11.33
C LEU A 53 -4.52 17.48 -10.89
N GLY A 54 -3.19 17.61 -10.86
CA GLY A 54 -2.47 18.78 -10.38
C GLY A 54 -2.15 18.73 -8.88
N PRO A 55 -1.14 19.50 -8.43
CA PRO A 55 -0.45 19.34 -7.14
C PRO A 55 -1.29 19.63 -5.88
N SER A 56 -2.55 20.02 -6.02
CA SER A 56 -3.44 20.35 -4.88
C SER A 56 -4.81 19.68 -4.97
N ALA A 57 -5.02 18.82 -5.97
CA ALA A 57 -6.33 18.22 -6.20
C ALA A 57 -6.56 17.00 -5.30
N TYR A 58 -5.54 16.17 -5.07
CA TYR A 58 -5.62 15.04 -4.16
C TYR A 58 -5.04 15.39 -2.78
N VAL A 59 -5.75 15.01 -1.73
CA VAL A 59 -5.30 15.08 -0.34
C VAL A 59 -5.45 13.68 0.23
N GLU A 60 -4.39 13.18 0.86
CA GLU A 60 -4.39 11.82 1.39
C GLU A 60 -5.38 11.70 2.57
N PRO A 61 -6.21 10.64 2.60
CA PRO A 61 -7.18 10.44 3.67
C PRO A 61 -6.55 10.50 5.07
N GLY A 62 -7.13 11.29 5.97
CA GLY A 62 -6.63 11.50 7.33
C GLY A 62 -5.61 12.63 7.48
N THR A 63 -5.21 13.28 6.38
CA THR A 63 -4.36 14.49 6.40
C THR A 63 -5.15 15.79 6.19
N GLU A 64 -6.48 15.69 6.06
CA GLU A 64 -7.34 16.83 5.79
C GLU A 64 -7.35 17.78 6.99
N ARG A 65 -7.04 19.07 6.74
CA ARG A 65 -7.03 20.11 7.79
C ARG A 65 -8.22 21.06 7.71
N THR A 66 -9.27 20.68 6.99
CA THR A 66 -10.43 21.55 6.73
C THR A 66 -11.70 21.01 7.36
N SER A 67 -12.46 21.90 8.01
CA SER A 67 -13.82 21.65 8.49
C SER A 67 -14.89 22.21 7.55
N ASN A 68 -14.49 22.77 6.40
CA ASN A 68 -15.42 23.33 5.43
C ASN A 68 -16.12 22.22 4.64
N PRO A 69 -17.46 22.07 4.75
CA PRO A 69 -18.19 20.99 4.09
C PRO A 69 -18.04 20.97 2.56
N MET A 70 -17.92 22.15 1.92
CA MET A 70 -17.76 22.22 0.46
C MET A 70 -16.40 21.65 0.03
N GLN A 71 -15.34 21.97 0.77
CA GLN A 71 -14.01 21.44 0.47
C GLN A 71 -13.93 19.94 0.71
N MET A 72 -14.64 19.41 1.72
CA MET A 72 -14.72 17.96 1.95
C MET A 72 -15.38 17.23 0.78
N VAL A 73 -16.45 17.80 0.20
CA VAL A 73 -17.11 17.22 -0.99
C VAL A 73 -16.18 17.22 -2.19
N ASP A 74 -15.44 18.30 -2.41
CA ASP A 74 -14.47 18.39 -3.51
C ASP A 74 -13.31 17.41 -3.33
N GLN A 75 -12.77 17.29 -2.12
CA GLN A 75 -11.74 16.30 -1.78
C GLN A 75 -12.23 14.86 -2.03
N ALA A 76 -13.45 14.52 -1.60
CA ALA A 76 -14.02 13.20 -1.84
C ALA A 76 -14.21 12.91 -3.35
N ARG A 77 -14.58 13.93 -4.13
CA ARG A 77 -14.67 13.81 -5.60
C ARG A 77 -13.30 13.62 -6.24
N ASN A 78 -12.30 14.37 -5.78
CA ASN A 78 -10.95 14.26 -6.31
C ASN A 78 -10.29 12.94 -5.92
N ALA A 79 -10.51 12.42 -4.71
CA ALA A 79 -10.06 11.09 -4.30
C ALA A 79 -10.61 10.00 -5.23
N LYS A 80 -11.90 10.04 -5.57
CA LYS A 80 -12.50 9.10 -6.53
C LYS A 80 -11.88 9.21 -7.92
N ARG A 81 -11.57 10.43 -8.38
CA ARG A 81 -10.91 10.65 -9.68
C ARG A 81 -9.48 10.12 -9.66
N TYR A 82 -8.76 10.35 -8.56
CA TYR A 82 -7.39 9.85 -8.36
C TYR A 82 -7.36 8.32 -8.41
N ASP A 83 -8.25 7.65 -7.66
CA ASP A 83 -8.39 6.20 -7.68
C ASP A 83 -8.77 5.66 -9.06
N ALA A 84 -9.61 6.38 -9.81
CA ALA A 84 -10.01 6.01 -11.16
C ALA A 84 -8.84 6.12 -12.15
N LEU A 85 -8.00 7.16 -12.04
CA LEU A 85 -6.80 7.32 -12.87
C LEU A 85 -5.77 6.24 -12.60
N ILE A 86 -5.51 5.93 -11.32
CA ILE A 86 -4.65 4.80 -10.94
C ILE A 86 -5.24 3.51 -11.50
N GLY A 87 -6.55 3.32 -11.37
CA GLY A 87 -7.25 2.15 -11.88
C GLY A 87 -7.10 1.97 -13.38
N ALA A 88 -7.24 3.05 -14.14
CA ALA A 88 -7.05 3.05 -15.59
C ALA A 88 -5.60 2.72 -15.96
N CYS A 89 -4.62 3.38 -15.34
CA CYS A 89 -3.20 3.14 -15.59
C CYS A 89 -2.78 1.70 -15.28
N MET A 90 -3.20 1.17 -14.14
CA MET A 90 -2.89 -0.22 -13.76
C MET A 90 -3.56 -1.22 -14.70
N THR A 91 -4.80 -0.97 -15.10
CA THR A 91 -5.54 -1.82 -16.04
C THR A 91 -4.90 -1.83 -17.43
N ASP A 92 -4.43 -0.67 -17.91
CA ASP A 92 -3.69 -0.55 -19.19
C ASP A 92 -2.40 -1.38 -19.18
N LYS A 93 -1.72 -1.42 -18.03
CA LYS A 93 -0.54 -2.28 -17.79
C LYS A 93 -0.89 -3.77 -17.58
N GLY A 94 -2.16 -4.16 -17.68
CA GLY A 94 -2.61 -5.56 -17.54
C GLY A 94 -2.80 -6.04 -16.10
N TYR A 95 -2.83 -5.13 -15.13
CA TYR A 95 -3.13 -5.48 -13.74
C TYR A 95 -4.64 -5.55 -13.49
N HIS A 96 -5.03 -6.37 -12.53
CA HIS A 96 -6.40 -6.42 -12.00
C HIS A 96 -6.37 -6.35 -10.47
N ARG A 97 -7.46 -5.88 -9.86
CA ARG A 97 -7.57 -5.92 -8.40
C ARG A 97 -7.73 -7.36 -7.92
N ALA A 98 -6.92 -7.76 -6.96
CA ALA A 98 -7.17 -8.96 -6.16
C ALA A 98 -8.58 -8.87 -5.55
N LYS A 99 -9.28 -9.99 -5.45
CA LYS A 99 -10.57 -10.06 -4.76
C LYS A 99 -10.39 -10.58 -3.35
#